data_AF-A0A838VDW1-F1
#
_entry.id   AF-A0A838VDW1-F1
#
_cell.length_a   1.000
_cell.length_b   1.000
_cell.length_c   1.000
_cell.angle_alpha   90.00
_cell.angle_beta   90.00
_cell.angle_gamma   90.00
#
_symmetry.space_group_name_H-M   'P 1'
#
loop_
_entity.id
_entity.type
_entity.pdbx_description
1 polymer ?
#
loop_
_entity_poly.entity_id
_entity_poly.type
_entity_poly.pdbx_seq_one_letter_code
_entity_poly.pdbx_strand_id
1 'polypeptide(L)'
;MLSLLKLYQQLYPLTPEIQAKSEAIELSFMIEDLPKILSSMKIGANRIREIILSLKNFSRMEESEMKYVDIHAGIDNTLMILQHRFKANRDQSQIEVCKNYASPLPVGEQNL
;
A
#
# COMPACT_ATOMS: atom_id res chain seq x y z
N MET A 1 18.27 -0.57 11.78
CA MET A 1 18.19 -1.13 13.15
C MET A 1 18.27 -2.66 13.14
N LEU A 2 17.31 -3.40 12.56
CA LEU A 2 17.37 -4.88 12.50
C LEU A 2 18.59 -5.42 11.74
N SER A 3 19.04 -4.73 10.69
CA SER A 3 20.27 -5.05 9.94
C SER A 3 21.53 -4.99 10.82
N LEU A 4 21.62 -4.00 11.70
CA LEU A 4 22.73 -3.85 12.65
C LEU A 4 22.72 -4.99 13.66
N LEU A 5 21.54 -5.37 14.17
CA LEU A 5 21.40 -6.46 15.12
C LEU A 5 21.77 -7.82 14.50
N LYS A 6 21.34 -8.09 13.26
CA LYS A 6 21.78 -9.26 12.49
C LYS A 6 23.31 -9.29 12.31
N LEU A 7 23.91 -8.14 11.99
CA LEU A 7 25.36 -8.03 11.83
C LEU A 7 26.10 -8.35 13.14
N TYR A 8 25.61 -7.86 14.28
CA TYR A 8 26.18 -8.20 15.59
C TYR A 8 26.12 -9.70 15.89
N GLN A 9 25.00 -10.37 15.58
CA GLN A 9 24.86 -11.82 15.75
C GLN A 9 25.78 -12.64 14.84
N GLN A 10 26.15 -12.11 13.68
CA GLN A 10 27.06 -12.77 12.75
C GLN A 10 28.53 -12.61 13.14
N LEU A 11 28.89 -11.47 13.73
CA LEU A 11 30.29 -11.14 14.05
C LEU A 11 30.75 -11.67 15.41
N TYR A 12 29.83 -11.89 16.36
CA TYR A 12 30.17 -12.31 17.71
C TYR A 12 29.36 -13.54 18.15
N PRO A 13 30.01 -14.55 18.77
CA PRO A 13 29.28 -15.65 19.40
C PRO A 13 28.41 -15.13 20.55
N LEU A 14 27.15 -15.57 20.60
CA LEU A 14 26.25 -15.20 21.69
C LEU A 14 26.76 -15.79 23.00
N THR A 15 26.87 -14.95 24.03
CA THR A 15 27.07 -15.42 25.40
C THR A 15 25.81 -16.13 25.90
N PRO A 16 25.91 -17.05 26.88
CA PRO A 16 24.74 -17.73 27.43
C PRO A 16 23.65 -16.78 27.95
N GLU A 17 24.05 -15.63 28.49
CA GLU A 17 23.12 -14.60 28.96
C GLU A 17 22.32 -13.97 27.80
N ILE A 18 23.00 -13.62 26.70
CA ILE A 18 22.36 -13.07 25.50
C ILE A 18 21.47 -14.13 24.83
N GLN A 19 21.91 -15.39 24.80
CA GLN A 19 21.13 -16.50 24.27
C GLN A 19 19.83 -16.70 25.07
N ALA A 20 19.92 -16.79 26.40
CA ALA A 20 18.76 -16.94 27.28
C ALA A 20 17.78 -15.77 27.14
N LYS A 21 18.29 -14.54 27.04
CA LYS A 21 17.45 -13.35 26.79
C LYS A 21 16.81 -13.37 25.41
N SER A 22 17.54 -13.81 24.38
CA SER A 22 17.05 -13.89 22.99
C SER A 22 15.94 -14.92 22.86
N GLU A 23 16.06 -16.06 23.54
CA GLU A 23 15.02 -17.10 23.60
C GLU A 23 13.80 -16.63 24.40
N ALA A 24 14.01 -16.01 25.56
CA ALA A 24 12.92 -15.51 26.41
C ALA A 24 12.03 -14.46 25.73
N ILE A 25 12.56 -13.71 24.75
CA ILE A 25 11.79 -12.72 23.98
C ILE A 25 11.42 -13.21 22.58
N GLU A 26 11.77 -14.44 22.20
CA GLU A 26 11.56 -14.98 20.86
C GLU A 26 12.14 -14.07 19.76
N LEU A 27 13.38 -13.62 19.96
CA LEU A 27 14.02 -12.60 19.13
C LEU A 27 14.08 -12.99 17.63
N SER A 28 14.31 -14.26 17.33
CA SER A 28 14.34 -14.78 15.96
C SER A 28 13.01 -14.54 15.23
N PHE A 29 11.89 -14.84 15.91
CA PHE A 29 10.55 -14.60 15.38
C PHE A 29 10.31 -13.11 15.14
N MET A 30 10.66 -12.25 16.10
CA MET A 30 10.50 -10.80 15.94
C MET A 30 11.32 -10.24 14.76
N ILE A 31 12.55 -10.71 14.56
CA ILE A 31 13.41 -10.27 13.45
C ILE A 31 12.78 -10.65 12.09
N GLU A 32 12.08 -11.78 12.02
CA GLU A 32 11.45 -12.26 10.80
C GLU A 32 10.09 -11.57 10.54
N ASP A 33 9.25 -11.45 11.55
CA ASP A 33 7.86 -11.07 11.40
C ASP A 33 7.59 -9.58 11.55
N LEU A 34 8.36 -8.87 12.36
CA LEU A 34 8.19 -7.42 12.53
C LEU A 34 8.27 -6.67 11.18
N PRO A 35 9.24 -6.95 10.26
CA PRO A 35 9.24 -6.34 8.94
C PRO A 35 7.99 -6.63 8.11
N LYS A 36 7.46 -7.85 8.18
CA LYS A 36 6.25 -8.27 7.45
C LYS A 36 5.01 -7.52 7.96
N ILE A 37 4.89 -7.41 9.29
CA ILE A 37 3.79 -6.69 9.95
C ILE A 37 3.85 -5.20 9.60
N LEU A 38 5.01 -4.55 9.72
CA LEU A 38 5.17 -3.14 9.37
C LEU A 38 4.88 -2.87 7.89
N SER A 39 5.31 -3.75 7.00
CA SER A 39 5.00 -3.67 5.56
C SER A 39 3.49 -3.76 5.32
N SER A 40 2.84 -4.76 5.92
CA SER A 40 1.39 -4.97 5.81
C SER A 40 0.60 -3.79 6.37
N MET A 41 1.01 -3.25 7.51
CA MET A 41 0.40 -2.07 8.13
C MET A 41 0.56 -0.83 7.25
N LYS A 42 1.76 -0.60 6.67
CA LYS A 42 2.00 0.51 5.74
C LYS A 42 1.10 0.41 4.50
N ILE A 43 0.96 -0.78 3.92
CA ILE A 43 0.07 -1.02 2.78
C ILE A 43 -1.39 -0.75 3.18
N GLY A 44 -1.83 -1.25 4.33
CA GLY A 44 -3.18 -1.02 4.85
C GLY A 44 -3.47 0.46 5.08
N ALA A 45 -2.57 1.18 5.75
CA ALA A 45 -2.70 2.61 6.01
C ALA A 45 -2.76 3.44 4.72
N ASN A 46 -1.91 3.12 3.74
CA ASN A 46 -1.95 3.77 2.43
C ASN A 46 -3.30 3.55 1.74
N ARG A 47 -3.83 2.32 1.74
CA ARG A 47 -5.15 2.03 1.16
C ARG A 47 -6.28 2.80 1.84
N ILE A 48 -6.27 2.87 3.18
CA ILE A 48 -7.26 3.67 3.93
C ILE A 48 -7.17 5.14 3.53
N ARG A 49 -5.96 5.71 3.48
CA ARG A 49 -5.73 7.09 3.05
C ARG A 49 -6.33 7.35 1.66
N GLU A 50 -6.04 6.48 0.69
CA GLU A 50 -6.54 6.66 -0.67
C GLU A 50 -8.08 6.53 -0.75
N ILE A 51 -8.69 5.63 0.03
CA ILE A 51 -10.17 5.53 0.11
C ILE A 51 -10.77 6.82 0.65
N ILE A 52 -10.21 7.36 1.74
CA ILE A 52 -10.70 8.61 2.35
C ILE A 52 -10.52 9.80 1.39
N LEU A 53 -9.40 9.88 0.67
CA LEU A 53 -9.20 10.91 -0.35
C LEU A 53 -10.20 10.78 -1.51
N SER A 54 -10.43 9.55 -1.98
CA SER A 54 -11.42 9.26 -3.02
C SER A 54 -12.83 9.71 -2.59
N LEU A 55 -13.23 9.38 -1.36
CA LEU A 55 -14.53 9.77 -0.81
C LEU A 55 -14.64 11.29 -0.66
N LYS A 56 -13.61 11.97 -0.15
CA LYS A 56 -13.57 13.43 -0.02
C LYS A 56 -13.66 14.15 -1.37
N ASN A 57 -13.00 13.60 -2.39
CA ASN A 57 -13.07 14.12 -3.75
C ASN A 57 -14.49 13.95 -4.31
N PHE A 58 -15.10 12.77 -4.14
CA PHE A 58 -16.45 12.48 -4.62
C PHE A 58 -17.52 13.33 -3.90
N SER A 59 -17.46 13.43 -2.57
CA SER A 59 -18.42 14.24 -1.80
C SER A 59 -18.39 15.72 -2.17
N ARG A 60 -17.23 16.23 -2.59
CA ARG A 60 -17.07 17.63 -3.07
C ARG A 60 -17.56 17.84 -4.50
N MET A 61 -17.73 16.78 -5.29
CA MET A 61 -18.29 16.88 -6.65
C MET A 61 -19.81 17.06 -6.63
N GLU A 62 -20.50 16.65 -5.56
CA GLU A 62 -21.95 16.88 -5.41
C GLU A 62 -22.28 18.35 -5.09
N GLU A 63 -21.31 19.16 -4.65
CA GLU A 63 -21.55 20.51 -4.13
C GLU A 63 -21.31 21.69 -5.11
N SER A 64 -20.90 21.51 -6.37
CA SER A 64 -20.80 22.68 -7.29
C SER A 64 -20.70 22.37 -8.79
N GLU A 65 -21.08 23.39 -9.59
CA GLU A 65 -20.94 23.63 -11.05
C GLU A 65 -19.93 22.77 -11.82
N MET A 66 -20.17 22.54 -13.12
CA MET A 66 -19.27 21.79 -14.04
C MET A 66 -17.80 22.13 -13.81
N LYS A 67 -16.99 21.14 -13.39
CA LYS A 67 -15.54 21.29 -13.19
C LYS A 67 -14.76 20.40 -14.12
N TYR A 68 -13.58 20.89 -14.50
CA TYR A 68 -12.55 20.05 -15.08
C TYR A 68 -12.09 19.01 -14.06
N VAL A 69 -12.02 17.76 -14.52
CA VAL A 69 -11.61 16.61 -13.70
C VAL A 69 -10.52 15.83 -14.41
N ASP A 70 -9.62 15.26 -13.62
CA ASP A 70 -8.65 14.28 -14.11
C ASP A 70 -9.35 12.92 -14.22
N ILE A 71 -9.70 12.53 -15.45
CA ILE A 71 -10.36 11.25 -15.71
C ILE A 71 -9.44 10.05 -15.42
N HIS A 72 -8.12 10.18 -15.58
CA HIS A 72 -7.20 9.09 -15.21
C HIS A 72 -7.23 8.87 -13.71
N ALA A 73 -7.19 9.95 -12.92
CA ALA A 73 -7.31 9.86 -11.47
C ALA A 73 -8.65 9.25 -11.05
N GLY A 74 -9.75 9.61 -11.72
CA GLY A 74 -11.06 8.99 -11.52
C GLY A 74 -11.06 7.48 -11.73
N ILE A 75 -10.56 7.03 -12.89
CA ILE A 75 -10.47 5.61 -13.25
C ILE A 75 -9.55 4.87 -12.26
N ASP A 76 -8.40 5.44 -11.92
CA ASP A 76 -7.44 4.84 -10.98
C ASP A 76 -8.03 4.65 -9.57
N ASN A 77 -8.77 5.64 -9.08
CA ASN A 77 -9.47 5.55 -7.81
C ASN A 77 -10.53 4.44 -7.84
N THR A 78 -11.32 4.35 -8.92
CA THR A 78 -12.30 3.27 -9.09
C THR A 78 -11.63 1.89 -9.12
N LEU A 79 -10.56 1.71 -9.89
CA LEU A 79 -9.80 0.46 -9.97
C LEU A 79 -9.22 0.05 -8.61
N MET A 80 -8.76 1.02 -7.82
CA MET A 80 -8.26 0.77 -6.47
C MET A 80 -9.35 0.25 -5.54
N ILE A 81 -10.56 0.84 -5.57
CA ILE A 81 -11.71 0.36 -4.76
C ILE A 81 -12.08 -1.07 -5.16
N LEU A 82 -12.05 -1.37 -6.47
CA LEU A 82 -12.37 -2.68 -7.03
C LEU A 82 -11.22 -3.70 -6.96
N GLN A 83 -10.06 -3.35 -6.39
CA GLN A 83 -8.88 -4.22 -6.36
C GLN A 83 -9.14 -5.61 -5.79
N HIS A 84 -10.07 -5.74 -4.83
CA HIS A 84 -10.43 -7.03 -4.24
C HIS A 84 -11.05 -8.02 -5.25
N ARG A 85 -11.62 -7.51 -6.35
CA ARG A 85 -12.20 -8.32 -7.44
C ARG A 85 -11.16 -8.81 -8.43
N PHE A 86 -9.97 -8.20 -8.45
CA PHE A 86 -8.91 -8.55 -9.40
C PHE A 86 -7.88 -9.52 -8.82
N LYS A 87 -7.82 -9.64 -7.48
CA LYS A 87 -6.93 -10.59 -6.82
C LYS A 87 -7.48 -12.01 -6.93
N ALA A 88 -6.59 -12.97 -7.19
CA ALA A 88 -6.95 -14.38 -7.11
C ALA A 88 -7.48 -14.72 -5.71
N ASN A 89 -8.60 -15.43 -5.67
CA ASN A 89 -9.18 -16.02 -4.47
C ASN A 89 -9.52 -17.49 -4.77
N ARG A 90 -9.99 -18.26 -3.76
CA ARG A 90 -10.25 -19.71 -3.91
C ARG A 90 -11.14 -20.05 -5.11
N ASP A 91 -12.06 -19.16 -5.48
CA ASP A 91 -13.06 -19.38 -6.53
C ASP A 91 -12.80 -18.57 -7.82
N GLN A 92 -11.76 -17.73 -7.86
CA GLN A 92 -11.55 -16.80 -8.98
C GLN A 92 -10.06 -16.67 -9.34
N SER A 93 -9.78 -16.76 -10.65
CA SER A 93 -8.44 -16.49 -11.20
C SER A 93 -8.09 -15.02 -11.10
N GLN A 94 -6.78 -14.72 -11.02
CA GLN A 94 -6.28 -13.35 -11.00
C GLN A 94 -6.66 -12.61 -12.29
N ILE A 95 -7.13 -11.37 -12.16
CA ILE A 95 -7.37 -10.46 -13.28
C ILE A 95 -6.24 -9.44 -13.31
N GLU A 96 -5.54 -9.36 -14.43
CA GLU A 96 -4.52 -8.34 -14.67
C GLU A 96 -5.17 -7.08 -15.24
N VAL A 97 -4.81 -5.91 -14.69
CA VAL A 97 -5.32 -4.61 -15.13
C VAL A 97 -4.25 -3.91 -15.95
N CYS A 98 -4.43 -3.86 -17.27
CA CYS A 98 -3.55 -3.13 -18.20
C CYS A 98 -4.07 -1.70 -18.40
N LYS A 99 -3.26 -0.69 -18.04
CA LYS A 99 -3.62 0.72 -18.17
C LYS A 99 -2.96 1.35 -19.39
N ASN A 100 -3.74 1.61 -20.44
CA ASN A 100 -3.29 2.26 -21.67
C ASN A 100 -3.96 3.62 -21.82
N TYR A 101 -3.50 4.59 -21.02
CA TYR A 101 -4.03 5.95 -21.01
C TYR A 101 -3.34 6.83 -22.06
N ALA A 102 -4.10 7.68 -22.74
CA ALA A 102 -3.54 8.71 -23.63
C ALA A 102 -2.87 9.80 -22.77
N SER A 103 -1.62 10.17 -23.07
CA SER A 103 -0.90 11.22 -22.34
C SER A 103 -0.27 12.22 -23.33
N PRO A 104 -0.58 13.53 -23.23
CA PRO A 104 -1.44 14.18 -22.23
C PRO A 104 -2.94 13.96 -22.49
N LEU A 105 -3.76 14.16 -21.46
CA LEU A 105 -5.22 14.20 -21.62
C LEU A 105 -5.60 15.31 -22.62
N PRO A 106 -6.60 15.08 -23.49
CA PRO A 106 -7.13 16.16 -24.32
C PRO A 106 -7.69 17.24 -23.39
N VAL A 107 -7.12 18.43 -23.47
CA VAL A 107 -7.65 19.60 -22.79
C VAL A 107 -8.97 19.97 -23.47
N GLY A 108 -10.05 20.05 -22.70
CA GLY A 108 -11.27 20.69 -23.18
C GLY A 108 -10.93 22.14 -23.55
N GLU A 109 -11.39 22.62 -24.69
CA GLU A 109 -11.15 24.00 -25.13
C GLU A 109 -11.56 24.97 -24.00
N GLN A 110 -10.58 25.73 -23.48
CA GLN A 110 -10.85 26.88 -22.64
C GLN A 110 -11.44 27.98 -23.54
N ASN A 111 -12.74 27.90 -23.82
CA ASN A 111 -13.48 28.99 -24.45
C ASN A 111 -14.30 29.72 -23.39
N LEU A 112 -13.78 30.91 -23.04
CA LEU A 112 -14.36 32.09 -22.37
C LEU A 112 -14.94 31.94 -20.95
#